data_AF-A0A8T6LMT1-F1
#
_entry.id   AF-A0A8T6LMT1-F1
#
_cell.length_a   1.000
_cell.length_b   1.000
_cell.length_c   1.000
_cell.angle_alpha   90.00
_cell.angle_beta   90.00
_cell.angle_gamma   90.00
#
_symmetry.space_group_name_H-M   'P 1'
#
loop_
_entity.id
_entity.type
_entity.pdbx_description
1 polymer ?
#
loop_
_entity_poly.entity_id
_entity_poly.type
_entity_poly.pdbx_seq_one_letter_code
_entity_poly.pdbx_strand_id
1 'polypeptide(L)' 'MPGSPYLEEPPKRLTTWKRVLSFSIPILLVSTTLAIMYGVVFEMLVGYTVVFTLSAILRK' A
#
# COMPACT_ATOMS: atom_id res chain seq x y z
N MET A 1 -14.39 -22.68 19.71
CA MET A 1 -14.21 -24.12 19.41
C MET A 1 -13.02 -24.63 20.21
N PRO A 2 -13.13 -25.74 20.95
CA PRO A 2 -11.94 -26.42 21.46
C PRO A 2 -11.13 -26.88 20.25
N GLY A 3 -9.88 -26.41 20.14
CA GLY A 3 -9.02 -26.71 19.00
C GLY A 3 -9.29 -25.87 17.75
N SER A 4 -9.50 -24.55 17.86
CA SER A 4 -9.35 -23.71 16.65
C SER A 4 -7.92 -23.87 16.15
N PRO A 5 -7.69 -24.41 14.94
CA PRO A 5 -6.37 -24.65 14.42
C PRO A 5 -5.80 -23.29 14.03
N TYR A 6 -5.22 -22.60 15.00
CA TYR A 6 -4.27 -21.56 14.70
C TYR A 6 -3.24 -22.22 13.79
N LEU A 7 -3.09 -21.66 12.60
CA LEU A 7 -2.14 -22.16 11.62
C LEU A 7 -0.78 -22.21 12.32
N GLU A 8 -0.27 -23.43 12.58
CA GLU A 8 1.01 -23.63 13.27
C GLU A 8 2.14 -22.92 12.51
N GLU A 9 1.97 -22.78 11.20
CA GLU A 9 2.82 -21.98 10.33
C GLU A 9 2.02 -20.85 9.66
N PRO A 10 2.53 -19.62 9.66
CA PRO A 10 1.88 -18.52 8.96
C PRO A 10 1.83 -18.84 7.45
N PRO A 11 0.67 -18.64 6.78
CA PRO A 11 0.50 -18.98 5.38
C PRO A 11 1.51 -18.20 4.52
N LYS A 12 2.42 -18.92 3.86
CA LYS A 12 3.61 -18.39 3.15
C LYS A 12 3.32 -17.32 2.10
N ARG A 13 2.06 -17.17 1.65
CA ARG A 13 1.66 -16.26 0.57
C ARG A 13 0.69 -15.15 1.00
N LEU A 14 0.41 -15.00 2.29
CA LEU A 14 -0.42 -13.87 2.74
C LEU A 14 0.41 -12.59 2.79
N THR A 15 0.10 -11.65 1.91
CA THR A 15 0.62 -10.29 1.97
C THR A 15 0.05 -9.62 3.21
N THR A 16 0.82 -9.57 4.29
CA THR A 16 0.39 -8.95 5.55
C THR A 16 0.41 -7.44 5.42
N TRP A 17 -0.44 -6.75 6.19
CA TRP A 17 -0.41 -5.29 6.31
C TRP A 17 0.98 -4.77 6.67
N LYS A 18 1.70 -5.46 7.56
CA LYS A 18 3.10 -5.12 7.89
C LYS A 18 3.99 -5.11 6.66
N ARG A 19 3.86 -6.11 5.78
CA ARG A 19 4.62 -6.18 4.52
C ARG A 19 4.22 -5.06 3.57
N VAL A 20 2.92 -4.79 3.42
CA VAL A 20 2.41 -3.68 2.58
C VAL A 20 2.99 -2.34 3.05
N LEU A 21 2.84 -2.04 4.33
CA LEU A 21 3.31 -0.81 4.94
C LEU A 21 4.83 -0.67 4.84
N SER A 22 5.58 -1.76 4.97
CA SER A 22 7.05 -1.71 4.92
C SER A 22 7.60 -1.20 3.58
N PHE A 23 6.92 -1.45 2.46
CA PHE A 23 7.34 -0.91 1.17
C PHE A 23 6.59 0.38 0.80
N SER A 24 5.32 0.53 1.19
CA SER A 24 4.53 1.68 0.78
C SER A 24 4.94 2.97 1.51
N ILE A 25 5.25 2.88 2.80
CA ILE A 25 5.62 4.05 3.62
C ILE A 25 6.84 4.79 3.04
N PRO A 26 8.00 4.15 2.77
CA PRO A 26 9.15 4.88 2.23
C PRO A 26 8.86 5.49 0.87
N ILE A 27 8.13 4.80 0.00
CA ILE A 27 7.74 5.33 -1.33
C ILE A 27 6.87 6.58 -1.17
N LEU A 28 5.85 6.52 -0.32
CA LEU A 28 4.93 7.64 -0.09
C LEU A 28 5.64 8.84 0.56
N LEU A 29 6.58 8.60 1.47
CA LEU A 29 7.36 9.67 2.10
C LEU A 29 8.26 10.40 1.10
N VAL A 30 9.02 9.66 0.30
CA VAL A 30 9.93 10.24 -0.70
C VAL A 30 9.15 11.05 -1.73
N SER A 31 8.11 10.46 -2.30
CA SER A 31 7.27 11.13 -3.31
C SER A 31 6.54 12.36 -2.75
N THR A 32 6.01 12.31 -1.53
CA THR A 32 5.40 13.47 -0.88
C THR A 32 6.41 14.58 -0.63
N THR A 33 7.60 14.24 -0.15
CA THR A 33 8.68 15.22 0.07
C THR A 33 9.08 15.91 -1.23
N LEU A 34 9.26 15.14 -2.31
CA LEU A 34 9.56 15.68 -3.63
C LEU A 34 8.44 16.57 -4.15
N ALA A 35 7.18 16.16 -4.01
CA ALA A 35 6.05 16.95 -4.46
C ALA A 35 5.97 18.32 -3.74
N ILE A 36 6.29 18.35 -2.45
CA ILE A 36 6.39 19.61 -1.69
C ILE A 36 7.55 20.47 -2.21
N MET A 37 8.73 19.87 -2.41
CA MET A 37 9.92 20.60 -2.89
C MET A 37 9.73 21.24 -4.26
N TYR A 38 9.01 20.57 -5.17
CA TYR A 38 8.76 21.04 -6.52
C TYR A 38 7.42 21.81 -6.66
N GLY A 39 6.64 21.93 -5.59
CA GLY A 39 5.35 22.64 -5.61
C GLY A 39 4.25 21.95 -6.40
N VAL A 40 4.33 20.62 -6.60
CA VAL A 40 3.41 19.80 -7.42
C VAL A 40 2.53 18.86 -6.59
N VAL A 41 2.12 19.32 -5.41
CA VAL A 41 1.35 18.50 -4.45
C VAL A 41 -0.01 18.11 -5.04
N PHE A 42 -0.66 19.01 -5.79
CA PHE A 42 -1.97 18.74 -6.38
C PHE A 42 -1.90 17.66 -7.47
N GLU A 43 -0.92 17.76 -8.37
CA GLU A 43 -0.66 16.79 -9.42
C GLU A 43 -0.34 15.40 -8.84
N MET A 44 0.44 15.36 -7.73
CA MET A 44 0.69 14.13 -7.01
C MET A 44 -0.61 13.49 -6.49
N LEU A 45 -1.50 14.27 -5.87
CA LEU A 45 -2.79 13.78 -5.35
C LEU A 45 -3.69 13.24 -6.48
N VAL A 46 -3.73 13.94 -7.61
CA VAL A 46 -4.44 13.48 -8.81
C VAL A 46 -3.84 12.17 -9.31
N GLY A 47 -2.50 12.09 -9.41
CA GLY A 47 -1.79 10.88 -9.82
C GLY A 47 -2.09 9.69 -8.90
N TYR A 48 -2.06 9.88 -7.59
CA TYR A 48 -2.45 8.84 -6.62
C TYR A 48 -3.89 8.39 -6.79
N THR A 49 -4.81 9.33 -6.95
CA THR A 49 -6.23 9.02 -7.14
C THR A 49 -6.43 8.15 -8.38
N VAL A 50 -5.78 8.49 -9.50
CA VAL A 50 -5.83 7.69 -10.74
C VAL A 50 -5.25 6.30 -10.52
N VAL A 51 -4.04 6.20 -9.94
CA VAL A 51 -3.38 4.89 -9.71
C VAL A 51 -4.21 4.01 -8.80
N PHE A 52 -4.73 4.54 -7.69
CA PHE A 52 -5.55 3.77 -6.76
C PHE A 52 -6.88 3.34 -7.40
N THR A 53 -7.54 4.23 -8.14
CA THR A 53 -8.77 3.92 -8.86
C THR A 53 -8.56 2.82 -9.89
N LEU A 54 -7.48 2.92 -10.70
CA LEU A 54 -7.13 1.87 -11.66
C LEU A 54 -6.81 0.55 -10.96
N SER A 55 -6.06 0.57 -9.85
CA SER A 55 -5.76 -0.65 -9.10
C SER A 55 -7.04 -1.31 -8.55
N ALA A 56 -8.01 -0.52 -8.12
CA ALA A 56 -9.29 -1.01 -7.62
C ALA A 56 -10.14 -1.63 -8.74
N ILE A 57 -10.17 -1.01 -9.93
CA ILE A 57 -10.89 -1.54 -11.10
C ILE A 57 -10.22 -2.82 -11.63
N LEU A 58 -8.88 -2.86 -11.65
CA LEU A 58 -8.12 -4.00 -12.16
C LEU A 58 -8.08 -5.19 -11.20
N ARG A 59 -8.34 -4.97 -9.92
CA ARG A 59 -8.48 -6.02 -8.91
C ARG A 59 -9.78 -6.79 -9.16
N LYS A 60 -9.73 -7.78 -10.05
CA LYS A 60 -10.76 -8.84 -10.17
C LYS A 60 -10.76 -9.76 -8.96
#